data_AF-A0A7S0NF68-F1
#
_entry.id   AF-A0A7S0NF68-F1
#
_cell.length_a   1.000
_cell.length_b   1.000
_cell.length_c   1.000
_cell.angle_alpha   90.00
_cell.angle_beta   90.00
_cell.angle_gamma   90.00
#
_symmetry.space_group_name_H-M   'P 1'
#
loop_
_entity.id
_entity.type
_entity.pdbx_description
1 polymer ?
#
loop_
_entity_poly.entity_id
_entity_poly.type
_entity_poly.pdbx_seq_one_letter_code
_entity_poly.pdbx_strand_id
1 'polypeptide(L)'
;LSLRVRMSSPSPPKPPPCKETICSTKKDALKSMLAAQSSKPGPSTPAAPCPPDREELGRHTWTLMHTLAAYFPERPTTAEREAATSFLHVLGGLYPCGHCAEDFRTSLDESPPRTGSRGELSVWMCEAHNRVNRLLGKAEFSCELSQLDTRWRDGGERCGGEAFEQVDVSSTGE
;
A
#
# COMPACT_ATOMS: atom_id res chain seq x y z
N LEU A 1 -18.44 14.66 55.78
CA LEU A 1 -17.16 14.60 55.00
C LEU A 1 -17.40 13.68 53.80
N SER A 2 -17.39 14.19 52.57
CA SER A 2 -17.41 13.36 51.36
C SER A 2 -16.01 13.32 50.76
N LEU A 3 -15.36 12.17 50.86
CA LEU A 3 -14.03 11.92 50.29
C LEU A 3 -14.21 11.65 48.79
N ARG A 4 -13.85 12.61 47.92
CA ARG A 4 -13.76 12.35 46.48
C ARG A 4 -12.46 11.60 46.19
N VAL A 5 -12.56 10.30 45.96
CA VAL A 5 -11.46 9.50 45.41
C VAL A 5 -11.27 9.92 43.95
N ARG A 6 -10.15 10.59 43.64
CA ARG A 6 -9.71 10.81 42.25
C ARG A 6 -9.17 9.48 41.73
N MET A 7 -9.95 8.77 40.92
CA MET A 7 -9.43 7.65 40.15
C MET A 7 -8.66 8.20 38.95
N SER A 8 -7.33 8.07 38.98
CA SER A 8 -6.50 8.34 37.81
C SER A 8 -6.85 7.34 36.72
N SER A 9 -7.39 7.82 35.60
CA SER A 9 -7.58 6.98 34.42
C SER A 9 -6.21 6.55 33.89
N PRO A 10 -6.03 5.27 33.51
CA PRO A 10 -4.79 4.83 32.90
C PRO A 10 -4.59 5.56 31.57
N SER A 11 -3.37 6.05 31.35
CA SER A 11 -2.98 6.70 30.09
C SER A 11 -3.14 5.71 28.94
N PRO A 12 -3.59 6.17 27.75
CA PRO A 12 -3.67 5.30 26.58
C PRO A 12 -2.29 4.73 26.24
N PRO A 13 -2.22 3.47 25.76
CA PRO A 13 -0.95 2.86 25.39
C PRO A 13 -0.25 3.69 24.32
N LYS A 14 1.04 3.93 24.51
CA LYS A 14 1.86 4.65 23.55
C LYS A 14 1.90 3.83 22.25
N PRO A 15 1.67 4.44 21.07
CA PRO A 15 1.77 3.70 19.81
C PRO A 15 3.19 3.15 19.64
N PRO A 16 3.34 2.01 18.94
CA PRO A 16 4.65 1.41 18.70
C PRO A 16 5.58 2.40 17.97
N PRO A 17 6.91 2.29 18.16
CA PRO A 17 7.86 3.16 17.50
C PRO A 17 7.76 3.02 15.97
N CYS A 18 7.52 4.16 15.33
CA CYS A 18 7.39 4.34 13.90
C CYS A 18 8.75 4.14 13.21
N LYS A 19 9.03 2.92 12.73
CA LYS A 19 10.24 2.58 11.98
C LYS A 19 10.01 2.49 10.46
N GLU A 20 8.75 2.38 10.04
CA GLU A 20 8.34 2.15 8.65
C GLU A 20 8.11 3.47 7.89
N THR A 21 8.48 3.52 6.62
CA THR A 21 8.38 4.71 5.74
C THR A 21 6.96 5.30 5.64
N ILE A 22 5.93 4.45 5.75
CA ILE A 22 4.52 4.88 5.66
C ILE A 22 4.02 5.64 6.91
N CYS A 23 4.76 5.58 8.00
CA CYS A 23 4.39 6.24 9.24
C CYS A 23 5.10 7.60 9.35
N SER A 24 4.33 8.68 9.34
CA SER A 24 4.87 10.03 9.50
C SER A 24 5.26 10.29 10.96
N THR A 25 6.48 10.75 11.19
CA THR A 25 6.89 11.17 12.53
C THR A 25 6.34 12.56 12.87
N LYS A 26 6.38 12.93 14.16
CA LYS A 26 6.07 14.31 14.60
C LYS A 26 6.95 15.37 13.91
N LYS A 27 8.16 14.99 13.46
CA LYS A 27 9.06 15.89 12.72
C LYS A 27 8.58 16.08 11.28
N ASP A 28 8.05 15.04 10.65
CA ASP A 28 7.51 15.09 9.28
C ASP A 28 6.21 15.90 9.22
N ALA A 29 5.38 15.77 10.26
CA ALA A 29 4.20 16.62 10.44
C ALA A 29 4.59 18.10 10.56
N LEU A 30 5.58 18.43 11.41
CA LEU A 30 6.07 19.81 11.57
C LEU A 30 6.66 20.37 10.26
N LYS A 31 7.44 19.57 9.52
CA LYS A 31 8.00 19.95 8.22
C LYS A 31 6.92 20.25 7.18
N SER A 32 5.87 19.43 7.14
CA SER A 32 4.71 19.63 6.25
C SER A 32 3.93 20.91 6.61
N MET A 33 3.76 21.20 7.89
CA MET A 33 3.11 22.44 8.36
C MET A 33 3.91 23.70 8.03
N LEU A 34 5.24 23.63 8.01
CA LEU A 34 6.10 24.74 7.61
C LEU A 34 6.08 24.96 6.08
N ALA A 35 5.99 23.88 5.29
CA ALA A 35 5.87 23.98 3.84
C ALA A 35 4.52 24.57 3.38
N ALA A 36 3.42 24.22 4.07
CA ALA A 36 2.09 24.77 3.78
C ALA A 36 1.95 26.28 4.09
N GLN A 37 2.85 26.86 4.89
CA GLN A 37 2.86 28.30 5.19
C GLN A 37 3.44 29.16 4.05
N SER A 38 4.03 28.55 3.01
CA SER A 38 4.56 29.28 1.84
C SER A 38 3.55 29.47 0.71
N SER A 39 2.36 28.86 0.77
CA SER A 39 1.28 29.08 -0.21
C SER A 39 0.34 30.19 0.25
N LYS A 40 0.30 31.32 -0.47
CA LYS A 40 -0.72 32.37 -0.28
C LYS A 40 -2.11 31.79 -0.60
N PRO A 41 -3.10 31.88 0.31
CA PRO A 41 -4.47 31.50 0.00
C PRO A 41 -5.11 32.61 -0.86
N GLY A 42 -5.42 32.27 -2.11
CA GLY A 42 -6.33 33.08 -2.93
C GLY A 42 -7.79 32.85 -2.49
N PRO A 43 -8.70 33.83 -2.63
CA PRO A 43 -10.10 33.67 -2.31
C PRO A 43 -10.81 32.95 -3.46
N SER A 44 -10.74 31.63 -3.48
CA SER A 44 -11.67 30.81 -4.23
C SER A 44 -12.21 29.77 -3.25
N THR A 45 -13.51 29.85 -2.93
CA THR A 45 -14.22 28.71 -2.35
C THR A 45 -13.96 27.52 -3.27
N PRO A 46 -13.20 26.49 -2.84
CA PRO A 46 -12.93 25.38 -3.72
C PRO A 46 -14.27 24.72 -4.01
N ALA A 47 -14.68 24.68 -5.28
CA ALA A 47 -15.77 23.81 -5.68
C ALA A 47 -15.46 22.40 -5.17
N ALA A 48 -16.43 21.74 -4.55
CA ALA A 48 -16.22 20.38 -4.06
C ALA A 48 -15.73 19.50 -5.23
N PRO A 49 -14.67 18.69 -5.04
CA PRO A 49 -14.16 17.84 -6.11
C PRO A 49 -15.24 16.85 -6.57
N CYS A 50 -15.21 16.50 -7.85
CA CYS A 50 -16.10 15.47 -8.39
C CYS A 50 -15.81 14.11 -7.72
N PRO A 51 -16.81 13.21 -7.62
CA PRO A 51 -16.55 11.82 -7.25
C PRO A 51 -15.55 11.16 -8.20
N PRO A 52 -14.73 10.20 -7.73
CA PRO A 52 -13.72 9.55 -8.56
C PRO A 52 -14.37 8.73 -9.67
N ASP A 53 -13.76 8.76 -10.85
CA ASP A 53 -14.10 7.84 -11.93
C ASP A 53 -13.48 6.44 -11.71
N ARG A 54 -13.71 5.53 -12.65
CA ARG A 54 -13.20 4.15 -12.60
C ARG A 54 -11.67 4.10 -12.53
N GLU A 55 -10.97 4.99 -13.23
CA GLU A 55 -9.51 4.97 -13.31
C GLU A 55 -8.86 5.52 -12.05
N GLU A 56 -9.40 6.63 -11.54
CA GLU A 56 -8.97 7.22 -10.26
C GLU A 56 -9.22 6.26 -9.11
N LEU A 57 -10.43 5.70 -9.01
CA LEU A 57 -10.76 4.69 -8.01
C LEU A 57 -9.82 3.48 -8.11
N GLY A 58 -9.62 2.96 -9.33
CA GLY A 58 -8.71 1.84 -9.58
C GLY A 58 -7.29 2.11 -9.11
N ARG A 59 -6.71 3.26 -9.46
CA ARG A 59 -5.36 3.67 -9.02
C ARG A 59 -5.23 3.72 -7.49
N HIS A 60 -6.23 4.26 -6.80
CA HIS A 60 -6.21 4.35 -5.33
C HIS A 60 -6.35 2.98 -4.68
N THR A 61 -7.23 2.12 -5.20
CA THR A 61 -7.37 0.74 -4.71
C THR A 61 -6.10 -0.06 -4.91
N TRP A 62 -5.48 0.01 -6.11
CA TRP A 62 -4.19 -0.65 -6.34
C TRP A 62 -3.10 -0.11 -5.43
N THR A 63 -3.08 1.20 -5.17
CA THR A 63 -2.13 1.78 -4.21
C THR A 63 -2.30 1.16 -2.83
N LEU A 64 -3.54 1.07 -2.31
CA LEU A 64 -3.81 0.43 -1.03
C LEU A 64 -3.35 -1.04 -1.03
N MET A 65 -3.72 -1.81 -2.05
CA MET A 65 -3.44 -3.24 -2.12
C MET A 65 -1.94 -3.56 -2.23
N HIS A 66 -1.22 -2.85 -3.11
CA HIS A 66 0.23 -3.03 -3.25
C HIS A 66 0.97 -2.62 -1.98
N THR A 67 0.57 -1.53 -1.34
CA THR A 67 1.14 -1.11 -0.06
C THR A 67 0.83 -2.14 1.04
N LEU A 68 -0.38 -2.69 1.11
CA LEU A 68 -0.71 -3.77 2.05
C LEU A 68 0.24 -4.96 1.87
N ALA A 69 0.47 -5.38 0.63
CA ALA A 69 1.38 -6.48 0.33
C ALA A 69 2.84 -6.14 0.70
N ALA A 70 3.30 -4.93 0.39
CA ALA A 70 4.65 -4.44 0.66
C ALA A 70 5.00 -4.41 2.16
N TYR A 71 4.00 -4.20 3.03
CA TYR A 71 4.16 -4.18 4.49
C TYR A 71 3.62 -5.43 5.19
N PHE A 72 3.23 -6.46 4.43
CA PHE A 72 2.82 -7.73 5.01
C PHE A 72 4.01 -8.41 5.72
N PRO A 73 3.80 -9.22 6.77
CA PRO A 73 4.91 -9.86 7.47
C PRO A 73 5.67 -10.87 6.59
N GLU A 74 6.99 -10.94 6.75
CA GLU A 74 7.79 -12.01 6.13
C GLU A 74 7.39 -13.40 6.66
N ARG A 75 6.95 -13.46 7.93
CA ARG A 75 6.49 -14.69 8.60
C ARG A 75 5.13 -14.45 9.25
N PRO A 76 4.04 -14.42 8.46
CA PRO A 76 2.71 -14.10 8.97
C PRO A 76 2.16 -15.24 9.84
N THR A 77 1.42 -14.87 10.87
CA THR A 77 0.58 -15.77 11.66
C THR A 77 -0.60 -16.28 10.84
N THR A 78 -1.20 -17.41 11.23
CA THR A 78 -2.41 -17.94 10.56
C THR A 78 -3.51 -16.88 10.43
N ALA A 79 -3.75 -16.10 11.49
CA ALA A 79 -4.76 -15.05 11.49
C ALA A 79 -4.45 -13.93 10.48
N GLU A 80 -3.18 -13.53 10.33
CA GLU A 80 -2.79 -12.52 9.33
C GLU A 80 -2.97 -13.04 7.90
N ARG A 81 -2.68 -14.32 7.65
CA ARG A 81 -2.89 -14.97 6.34
C ARG A 81 -4.37 -15.01 5.97
N GLU A 82 -5.20 -15.47 6.91
CA GLU A 82 -6.65 -15.52 6.74
C GLU A 82 -7.26 -14.13 6.55
N ALA A 83 -6.79 -13.14 7.30
CA ALA A 83 -7.23 -11.76 7.18
C ALA A 83 -6.88 -11.17 5.80
N ALA A 84 -5.65 -11.39 5.30
CA ALA A 84 -5.23 -10.92 3.99
C ALA A 84 -6.05 -11.56 2.85
N THR A 85 -6.26 -12.87 2.90
CA THR A 85 -7.12 -13.58 1.93
C THR A 85 -8.56 -13.06 2.00
N SER A 86 -9.13 -12.95 3.21
CA SER A 86 -10.50 -12.46 3.40
C SER A 86 -10.68 -11.03 2.91
N PHE A 87 -9.70 -10.15 3.16
CA PHE A 87 -9.71 -8.77 2.68
C PHE A 87 -9.88 -8.72 1.15
N LEU A 88 -9.15 -9.55 0.41
CA LEU A 88 -9.22 -9.57 -1.06
C LEU A 88 -10.57 -10.07 -1.57
N HIS A 89 -11.13 -11.12 -0.97
CA HIS A 89 -12.47 -11.60 -1.33
C HIS A 89 -13.56 -10.58 -1.00
N VAL A 90 -13.49 -9.94 0.19
CA VAL A 90 -14.44 -8.88 0.57
C VAL A 90 -14.33 -7.68 -0.37
N LEU A 91 -13.10 -7.28 -0.72
CA LEU A 91 -12.89 -6.22 -1.71
C LEU A 91 -13.56 -6.57 -3.03
N GLY A 92 -13.39 -7.79 -3.55
CA GLY A 92 -14.06 -8.24 -4.77
C GLY A 92 -15.58 -8.31 -4.67
N GLY A 93 -16.15 -8.49 -3.48
CA GLY A 93 -17.60 -8.43 -3.25
C GLY A 93 -18.16 -7.00 -3.17
N LEU A 94 -17.36 -6.05 -2.68
CA LEU A 94 -17.81 -4.68 -2.39
C LEU A 94 -17.29 -3.63 -3.39
N TYR A 95 -16.50 -4.02 -4.38
CA TYR A 95 -15.89 -3.06 -5.30
C TYR A 95 -16.95 -2.33 -6.14
N PRO A 96 -16.99 -0.98 -6.17
CA PRO A 96 -18.12 -0.22 -6.74
C PRO A 96 -18.34 -0.38 -8.25
N CYS A 97 -17.32 -0.80 -9.00
CA CYS A 97 -17.44 -1.07 -10.42
C CYS A 97 -17.89 -2.53 -10.64
N GLY A 98 -19.15 -2.74 -11.04
CA GLY A 98 -19.76 -4.07 -11.15
C GLY A 98 -18.98 -5.08 -12.00
N HIS A 99 -18.62 -4.72 -13.25
CA HIS A 99 -17.84 -5.61 -14.12
C HIS A 99 -16.41 -5.82 -13.58
N CYS A 100 -15.76 -4.76 -13.08
CA CYS A 100 -14.43 -4.87 -12.47
C CYS A 100 -14.44 -5.85 -11.28
N ALA A 101 -15.50 -5.81 -10.46
CA ALA A 101 -15.67 -6.66 -9.30
C ALA A 101 -15.88 -8.13 -9.70
N GLU A 102 -16.66 -8.39 -10.75
CA GLU A 102 -16.88 -9.73 -11.31
C GLU A 102 -15.61 -10.33 -11.89
N ASP A 103 -14.88 -9.56 -12.70
CA ASP A 103 -13.58 -9.97 -13.24
C ASP A 103 -12.57 -10.27 -12.13
N PHE A 104 -12.55 -9.45 -11.08
CA PHE A 104 -11.64 -9.64 -9.95
C PHE A 104 -12.00 -10.88 -9.13
N ARG A 105 -13.29 -11.16 -8.87
CA ARG A 105 -13.73 -12.40 -8.20
C ARG A 105 -13.35 -13.64 -9.01
N THR A 106 -13.60 -13.62 -10.32
CA THR A 106 -13.17 -14.71 -11.22
C THR A 106 -11.65 -14.91 -11.16
N SER A 107 -10.89 -13.81 -11.14
CA SER A 107 -9.43 -13.86 -11.02
C SER A 107 -8.96 -14.44 -9.68
N LEU A 108 -9.68 -14.19 -8.58
CA LEU A 108 -9.39 -14.76 -7.26
C LEU A 108 -9.63 -16.28 -7.24
N ASP A 109 -10.64 -16.77 -7.96
CA ASP A 109 -10.92 -18.20 -8.06
C ASP A 109 -9.88 -18.93 -8.92
N GLU A 110 -9.45 -18.32 -10.03
CA GLU A 110 -8.41 -18.87 -10.90
C GLU A 110 -7.00 -18.81 -10.30
N SER A 111 -6.71 -17.76 -9.53
CA SER A 111 -5.41 -17.53 -8.89
C SER A 111 -5.61 -17.07 -7.44
N PRO A 112 -5.78 -18.01 -6.50
CA PRO A 112 -5.97 -17.67 -5.10
C PRO A 112 -4.80 -16.87 -4.51
N PRO A 113 -5.05 -15.91 -3.58
CA PRO A 113 -4.00 -15.12 -2.95
C PRO A 113 -2.94 -15.96 -2.25
N ARG A 114 -1.66 -15.68 -2.56
CA ARG A 114 -0.51 -16.32 -1.88
C ARG A 114 -0.09 -15.49 -0.67
N THR A 115 -0.47 -15.95 0.52
CA THR A 115 -0.25 -15.22 1.78
C THR A 115 0.80 -15.89 2.67
N GLY A 116 1.71 -16.71 2.13
CA GLY A 116 2.73 -17.40 2.95
C GLY A 116 3.83 -16.47 3.47
N SER A 117 4.09 -15.37 2.77
CA SER A 117 5.06 -14.34 3.13
C SER A 117 4.73 -13.02 2.44
N ARG A 118 5.43 -11.95 2.84
CA ARG A 118 5.41 -10.66 2.15
C ARG A 118 5.72 -10.81 0.67
N GLY A 119 6.83 -11.47 0.33
CA GLY A 119 7.27 -11.65 -1.05
C GLY A 119 6.23 -12.38 -1.90
N GLU A 120 5.64 -13.46 -1.37
CA GLU A 120 4.58 -14.19 -2.06
C GLU A 120 3.35 -13.31 -2.37
N LEU A 121 2.91 -12.51 -1.39
CA LEU A 121 1.75 -11.66 -1.54
C LEU A 121 2.02 -10.48 -2.49
N SER A 122 3.21 -9.88 -2.42
CA SER A 122 3.64 -8.81 -3.32
C SER A 122 3.70 -9.28 -4.78
N VAL A 123 4.30 -10.44 -5.03
CA VAL A 123 4.38 -11.00 -6.39
C VAL A 123 2.98 -11.35 -6.91
N TRP A 124 2.14 -12.01 -6.09
CA TRP A 124 0.76 -12.32 -6.47
C TRP A 124 -0.04 -11.04 -6.80
N MET A 125 0.13 -9.99 -6.01
CA MET A 125 -0.53 -8.70 -6.24
C MET A 125 -0.13 -8.08 -7.58
N CYS A 126 1.15 -8.18 -7.95
CA CYS A 126 1.65 -7.74 -9.25
C CYS A 126 1.05 -8.55 -10.40
N GLU A 127 1.04 -9.87 -10.29
CA GLU A 127 0.44 -10.76 -11.31
C GLU A 127 -1.05 -10.47 -11.52
N ALA A 128 -1.80 -10.28 -10.44
CA ALA A 128 -3.21 -9.91 -10.48
C ALA A 128 -3.42 -8.55 -11.17
N HIS A 129 -2.59 -7.55 -10.86
CA HIS A 129 -2.64 -6.25 -11.52
C HIS A 129 -2.27 -6.35 -13.01
N ASN A 130 -1.29 -7.18 -13.36
CA ASN A 130 -0.90 -7.40 -14.76
C ASN A 130 -1.99 -8.10 -15.58
N ARG A 131 -2.80 -8.97 -14.96
CA ARG A 131 -4.01 -9.50 -15.63
C ARG A 131 -4.95 -8.38 -16.05
N VAL A 132 -5.19 -7.40 -15.18
CA VAL A 132 -5.99 -6.21 -15.53
C VAL A 132 -5.28 -5.35 -16.58
N ASN A 133 -3.96 -5.18 -16.51
CA ASN A 133 -3.21 -4.47 -17.53
C ASN A 133 -3.39 -5.10 -18.92
N ARG A 134 -3.30 -6.43 -19.03
CA ARG A 134 -3.54 -7.15 -20.29
C ARG A 134 -4.96 -6.93 -20.82
N LEU A 135 -5.98 -7.01 -19.96
CA LEU A 135 -7.38 -6.75 -20.35
C LEU A 135 -7.58 -5.31 -20.88
N LEU A 136 -6.84 -4.35 -20.33
CA LEU A 136 -6.89 -2.95 -20.72
C LEU A 136 -5.88 -2.57 -21.84
N GLY A 137 -5.12 -3.54 -22.37
CA GLY A 137 -4.09 -3.29 -23.38
C GLY A 137 -2.91 -2.43 -22.89
N LYS A 138 -2.65 -2.43 -21.58
CA LYS A 138 -1.53 -1.71 -20.94
C LYS A 138 -0.29 -2.60 -20.86
N ALA A 139 0.87 -1.95 -20.80
CA ALA A 139 2.14 -2.66 -20.57
C ALA A 139 2.13 -3.36 -19.21
N GLU A 140 2.77 -4.54 -19.16
CA GLU A 140 2.96 -5.28 -17.92
C GLU A 140 4.10 -4.67 -17.09
N PHE A 141 3.94 -4.73 -15.78
CA PHE A 141 4.99 -4.35 -14.82
C PHE A 141 5.78 -5.61 -14.44
N SER A 142 7.10 -5.52 -14.27
CA SER A 142 7.87 -6.70 -13.85
C SER A 142 7.63 -7.01 -12.37
N CYS A 143 7.29 -8.26 -12.09
CA CYS A 143 6.96 -8.72 -10.74
C CYS A 143 8.19 -9.16 -9.94
N GLU A 144 9.40 -8.83 -10.39
CA GLU A 144 10.62 -9.00 -9.60
C GLU A 144 10.49 -8.23 -8.27
N LEU A 145 10.73 -8.93 -7.15
CA LEU A 145 10.46 -8.39 -5.83
C LEU A 145 11.22 -7.08 -5.56
N SER A 146 12.45 -6.94 -6.08
CA SER A 146 13.25 -5.71 -5.96
C SER A 146 12.59 -4.50 -6.64
N GLN A 147 11.94 -4.70 -7.79
CA GLN A 147 11.21 -3.63 -8.47
C GLN A 147 9.91 -3.29 -7.76
N LEU A 148 9.24 -4.29 -7.18
CA LEU A 148 8.06 -4.08 -6.34
C LEU A 148 8.42 -3.29 -5.07
N ASP A 149 9.54 -3.62 -4.43
CA ASP A 149 10.04 -2.94 -3.23
C ASP A 149 10.42 -1.49 -3.54
N THR A 150 11.14 -1.26 -4.65
CA THR A 150 11.43 0.09 -5.14
C THR A 150 10.15 0.90 -5.36
N ARG A 151 9.10 0.29 -5.91
CA ARG A 151 7.87 1.00 -6.28
C ARG A 151 6.92 1.23 -5.09
N TRP A 152 6.83 0.29 -4.17
CA TRP A 152 5.75 0.23 -3.17
C TRP A 152 6.22 0.23 -1.72
N ARG A 153 7.52 0.11 -1.45
CA ARG A 153 8.07 0.02 -0.09
C ARG A 153 9.16 1.05 0.19
N ASP A 154 10.25 0.98 -0.57
CA ASP A 154 11.52 1.64 -0.25
C ASP A 154 11.70 2.95 -1.03
N GLY A 155 11.13 3.02 -2.25
CA GLY A 155 11.36 4.13 -3.16
C GLY A 155 12.69 4.01 -3.89
N GLY A 156 12.85 4.76 -5.00
CA GLY A 156 14.15 4.89 -5.67
C GLY A 156 15.04 5.97 -5.03
N GLU A 157 16.17 6.29 -5.66
CA GLU A 157 17.15 7.29 -5.19
C GLU A 157 16.51 8.64 -4.80
N ARG A 158 15.53 9.09 -5.60
CA ARG A 158 14.81 10.36 -5.33
C ARG A 158 13.97 10.33 -4.05
N CYS A 159 13.71 9.15 -3.50
CA CYS A 159 12.99 8.93 -2.24
C CYS A 159 13.94 8.52 -1.10
N GLY A 160 15.25 8.42 -1.36
CA GLY A 160 16.25 7.98 -0.38
C GLY A 160 16.48 6.46 -0.32
N GLY A 161 15.97 5.69 -1.28
CA GLY A 161 16.33 4.28 -1.46
C GLY A 161 17.67 4.13 -2.19
N GLU A 162 18.42 3.05 -1.92
CA GLU A 162 19.72 2.82 -2.58
C GLU A 162 19.51 2.38 -4.04
N ALA A 163 20.33 2.90 -4.96
CA ALA A 163 20.33 2.46 -6.35
C ALA A 163 20.79 1.00 -6.45
N PHE A 164 20.08 0.22 -7.27
CA PHE A 164 20.54 -1.12 -7.63
C PHE A 164 21.71 -1.00 -8.60
N GLU A 165 22.92 -1.32 -8.14
CA GLU A 165 24.06 -1.51 -9.04
C GLU A 165 23.81 -2.81 -9.83
N GLN A 166 23.69 -2.64 -11.14
CA GLN A 166 23.45 -3.73 -12.09
C GLN A 166 24.70 -4.63 -12.06
N VAL A 167 24.60 -5.81 -11.45
CA VAL A 167 25.70 -6.77 -11.47
C VAL A 167 25.83 -7.33 -12.89
N ASP A 168 26.76 -6.77 -13.65
CA ASP A 168 27.18 -7.29 -14.95
C ASP A 168 27.82 -8.67 -14.75
N VAL A 169 27.05 -9.73 -15.01
CA VAL A 169 27.52 -11.11 -15.04
C VAL A 169 28.24 -11.41 -16.36
N SER A 170 29.30 -10.67 -16.64
CA SER A 170 30.10 -10.86 -17.87
C SER A 170 31.61 -10.92 -17.64
N SER A 171 32.08 -10.96 -16.38
CA SER A 171 33.51 -11.09 -16.11
C SER A 171 33.82 -11.86 -14.82
N THR A 172 33.63 -13.18 -14.85
CA THR A 172 34.49 -14.11 -14.12
C THR A 172 34.89 -15.21 -15.10
N GLY A 173 36.19 -15.28 -15.39
CA GLY A 173 36.74 -15.93 -16.57
C GLY A 173 36.86 -17.46 -16.52
N GLU A 174 37.05 -18.00 -17.72
CA GLU A 174 38.26 -18.75 -18.11
C GLU A 174 38.74 -18.21 -19.46
#